data_AF-A0A0F9NMX2-F1
#
_entry.id   AF-A0A0F9NMX2-F1
#
_cell.length_a   1.000
_cell.length_b   1.000
_cell.length_c   1.000
_cell.angle_alpha   90.00
_cell.angle_beta   90.00
_cell.angle_gamma   90.00
#
_symmetry.space_group_name_H-M   'P 1'
#
loop_
_entity.id
_entity.type
_entity.pdbx_description
1 polymer ?
#
loop_
_entity_poly.entity_id
_entity_poly.type
_entity_poly.pdbx_seq_one_letter_code
_entity_poly.pdbx_strand_id
1 'polypeptide(L)'
;MKIEEENKRPYLSIVVASRNDNHGGDLLKRMQIFVTGLLEQCSCHKLDAELIIVEWNPPPDSPRLAEVLKWPDEPGPCYVRIIEVSPEIHEKFKYSDKLLLFQMIAKNVGIRRARGQFILATNIDLLFSDELMRFLASQKMAYGNMYRIDRYDVSSDVPTDVPITEMLNYCRKNIVRVNTSNGTISLKDVKGASRNSIWLQDKINRVKPWLPTLNQLKRLYSPYILLRGISHIVRAIACFFKWSLIPIWKCIALCGTVFLTKKEVDENLWKKLHTNACGDFTLMAKEHWFALRSYPEWEMYSFHIDSVFCYMASYASVREAVLPVSMRIYHVEHTAGWNPQQSKQLYDRLQSMGVPIMTGGDLLYHVDRLWKHGGIVHFNDNKWGLAGIDLKETSVYQE
;
A
#
# COMPACT_ATOMS: atom_id res chain seq x y z
N MET A 1 17.27 -17.50 -42.04
CA MET A 1 15.84 -17.87 -41.99
C MET A 1 15.44 -17.79 -40.53
N LYS A 2 14.48 -16.91 -40.22
CA LYS A 2 14.06 -16.49 -38.88
C LYS A 2 13.93 -17.68 -37.92
N ILE A 3 14.89 -17.80 -37.00
CA ILE A 3 14.60 -18.39 -35.69
C ILE A 3 13.74 -17.32 -35.03
N GLU A 4 12.48 -17.67 -34.78
CA GLU A 4 11.52 -16.83 -34.07
C GLU A 4 12.22 -16.15 -32.89
N GLU A 5 12.27 -14.82 -32.88
CA GLU A 5 12.49 -14.08 -31.64
C GLU A 5 11.39 -14.53 -30.68
N GLU A 6 11.71 -15.49 -29.81
CA GLU A 6 10.91 -15.79 -28.64
C GLU A 6 10.59 -14.44 -28.01
N ASN A 7 9.31 -14.09 -28.05
CA ASN A 7 8.73 -12.85 -27.58
C ASN A 7 9.18 -12.61 -26.13
N LYS A 8 10.35 -11.96 -25.95
CA LYS A 8 11.10 -11.98 -24.70
C LYS A 8 10.30 -11.18 -23.69
N ARG A 9 9.66 -11.88 -22.75
CA ARG A 9 8.85 -11.25 -21.71
C ARG A 9 9.75 -10.36 -20.84
N PRO A 10 9.38 -9.10 -20.58
CA PRO A 10 10.16 -8.26 -19.68
C PRO A 10 10.25 -8.92 -18.30
N TYR A 11 11.29 -8.59 -17.54
CA TYR A 11 11.41 -9.15 -16.19
C TYR A 11 10.34 -8.56 -15.26
N LEU A 12 10.05 -7.25 -15.40
CA LEU A 12 9.13 -6.51 -14.54
C LEU A 12 8.12 -5.69 -15.36
N SER A 13 6.83 -5.81 -15.04
CA SER A 13 5.82 -4.83 -15.43
C SER A 13 5.54 -3.88 -14.28
N ILE A 14 5.63 -2.58 -14.52
CA ILE A 14 5.29 -1.53 -13.58
C ILE A 14 3.95 -0.97 -14.00
N VAL A 15 2.93 -1.13 -13.17
CA VAL A 15 1.55 -0.75 -13.47
C VAL A 15 1.14 0.44 -12.61
N VAL A 16 0.70 1.49 -13.28
CA VAL A 16 0.14 2.69 -12.67
C VAL A 16 -1.19 3.07 -13.32
N ALA A 17 -2.00 3.84 -12.62
CA ALA A 17 -3.27 4.35 -13.11
C ALA A 17 -3.37 5.85 -12.85
N SER A 18 -3.82 6.61 -13.84
CA SER A 18 -4.01 8.06 -13.72
C SER A 18 -4.99 8.58 -14.78
N ARG A 19 -5.24 9.88 -14.75
CA ARG A 19 -5.96 10.65 -15.75
C ARG A 19 -5.43 12.08 -15.77
N ASN A 20 -5.55 12.76 -16.91
CA ASN A 20 -5.06 14.13 -17.04
C ASN A 20 -6.07 15.16 -16.51
N ASP A 21 -6.33 15.17 -15.19
CA ASP A 21 -7.34 16.05 -14.55
C ASP A 21 -6.79 16.92 -13.41
N ASN A 22 -5.46 16.93 -13.24
CA ASN A 22 -4.75 17.61 -12.15
C ASN A 22 -5.21 17.19 -10.73
N HIS A 23 -5.71 15.96 -10.55
CA HIS A 23 -6.14 15.45 -9.25
C HIS A 23 -5.05 15.60 -8.17
N GLY A 24 -5.42 16.16 -7.02
CA GLY A 24 -4.51 16.37 -5.90
C GLY A 24 -3.53 17.54 -6.08
N GLY A 25 -3.73 18.42 -7.07
CA GLY A 25 -2.85 19.55 -7.41
C GLY A 25 -1.58 19.08 -8.13
N ASP A 26 -0.93 19.90 -8.97
CA ASP A 26 0.33 19.63 -9.71
C ASP A 26 0.57 18.18 -10.19
N LEU A 27 -0.49 17.47 -10.58
CA LEU A 27 -0.43 16.04 -10.85
C LEU A 27 0.50 15.76 -12.03
N LEU A 28 0.39 16.56 -13.08
CA LEU A 28 1.23 16.41 -14.27
C LEU A 28 2.72 16.56 -13.94
N LYS A 29 3.08 17.50 -13.06
CA LYS A 29 4.47 17.66 -12.59
C LYS A 29 4.95 16.41 -11.86
N ARG A 30 4.14 15.86 -10.94
CA ARG A 30 4.51 14.63 -10.21
C ARG A 30 4.61 13.41 -11.11
N MET A 31 3.67 13.27 -12.05
CA MET A 31 3.72 12.23 -13.07
C MET A 31 5.00 12.35 -13.92
N GLN A 32 5.37 13.57 -14.31
CA GLN A 32 6.61 13.80 -15.04
C GLN A 32 7.84 13.40 -14.23
N ILE A 33 7.90 13.75 -12.94
CA ILE A 33 8.99 13.33 -12.03
C ILE A 33 9.07 11.79 -11.97
N PHE A 34 7.93 11.12 -11.79
CA PHE A 34 7.88 9.65 -11.75
C PHE A 34 8.34 9.01 -13.06
N VAL A 35 7.81 9.46 -14.21
CA VAL A 35 8.15 8.90 -15.53
C VAL A 35 9.61 9.13 -15.86
N THR A 36 10.10 10.38 -15.74
CA THR A 36 11.50 10.70 -16.00
C THR A 36 12.42 9.90 -15.10
N GLY A 37 12.15 9.87 -13.79
CA GLY A 37 12.98 9.15 -12.84
C GLY A 37 12.99 7.65 -13.08
N LEU A 38 11.82 7.04 -13.31
CA LEU A 38 11.73 5.61 -13.58
C LEU A 38 12.48 5.22 -14.86
N LEU A 39 12.25 5.93 -15.98
CA LEU A 39 12.86 5.59 -17.25
C LEU A 39 14.39 5.78 -17.23
N GLU A 40 14.87 6.87 -16.61
CA GLU A 40 16.31 7.09 -16.45
C GLU A 40 16.94 5.98 -15.59
N GLN A 41 16.31 5.58 -14.48
CA GLN A 41 16.82 4.48 -13.65
C GLN A 41 16.79 3.13 -14.37
N CYS A 42 15.74 2.83 -15.14
CA CYS A 42 15.71 1.62 -15.94
C CYS A 42 16.91 1.57 -16.89
N SER A 43 17.23 2.69 -17.55
CA SER A 43 18.41 2.81 -18.41
C SER A 43 19.72 2.66 -17.63
N CYS A 44 19.89 3.38 -16.51
CA CYS A 44 21.11 3.31 -15.69
C CYS A 44 21.40 1.90 -15.16
N HIS A 45 20.36 1.15 -14.78
CA HIS A 45 20.50 -0.17 -14.19
C HIS A 45 20.29 -1.32 -15.18
N LYS A 46 20.01 -1.02 -16.46
CA LYS A 46 19.68 -2.00 -17.50
C LYS A 46 18.53 -2.93 -17.09
N LEU A 47 17.52 -2.37 -16.44
CA LEU A 47 16.33 -3.11 -16.02
C LEU A 47 15.41 -3.32 -17.23
N ASP A 48 15.29 -4.58 -17.67
CA ASP A 48 14.34 -5.03 -18.68
C ASP A 48 12.92 -4.99 -18.11
N ALA A 49 12.16 -3.97 -18.49
CA ALA A 49 10.85 -3.67 -17.93
C ALA A 49 9.84 -3.18 -18.97
N GLU A 50 8.59 -3.13 -18.55
CA GLU A 50 7.58 -2.28 -19.18
C GLU A 50 6.91 -1.39 -18.13
N LEU A 51 6.56 -0.16 -18.52
CA LEU A 51 5.67 0.73 -17.80
C LEU A 51 4.30 0.71 -18.49
N ILE A 52 3.27 0.32 -17.75
CA ILE A 52 1.87 0.35 -18.18
C ILE A 52 1.17 1.47 -17.43
N ILE A 53 0.75 2.50 -18.16
CA ILE A 53 -0.08 3.58 -17.64
C ILE A 53 -1.52 3.31 -18.08
N VAL A 54 -2.41 3.03 -17.14
CA VAL A 54 -3.84 2.97 -17.41
C VAL A 54 -4.40 4.38 -17.31
N GLU A 55 -4.66 4.99 -18.47
CA GLU A 55 -5.31 6.28 -18.57
C GLU A 55 -6.83 6.09 -18.48
N TRP A 56 -7.38 6.35 -17.30
CA TRP A 56 -8.75 5.98 -16.96
C TRP A 56 -9.71 7.17 -17.06
N ASN A 57 -10.77 7.02 -17.85
CA ASN A 57 -11.78 8.06 -18.05
C ASN A 57 -11.14 9.42 -18.37
N PRO A 58 -10.24 9.51 -19.37
CA PRO A 58 -9.56 10.77 -19.66
C PRO A 58 -10.59 11.87 -19.99
N PRO A 59 -10.43 13.10 -19.47
CA PRO A 59 -11.35 14.19 -19.80
C PRO A 59 -11.40 14.41 -21.33
N PRO A 60 -12.59 14.63 -21.92
CA PRO A 60 -12.73 14.76 -23.36
C PRO A 60 -11.98 15.96 -23.93
N ASP A 61 -11.92 17.06 -23.18
CA ASP A 61 -11.28 18.31 -23.61
C ASP A 61 -9.80 18.41 -23.22
N SER A 62 -9.23 17.37 -22.62
CA SER A 62 -7.82 17.34 -22.24
C SER A 62 -6.99 16.47 -23.19
N PRO A 63 -5.80 16.94 -23.60
CA PRO A 63 -4.86 16.10 -24.34
C PRO A 63 -4.52 14.84 -23.54
N ARG A 64 -4.22 13.76 -24.25
CA ARG A 64 -3.94 12.45 -23.63
C ARG A 64 -2.61 12.47 -22.89
N LEU A 65 -2.44 11.60 -21.90
CA LEU A 65 -1.18 11.47 -21.15
C LEU A 65 0.03 11.21 -22.07
N ALA A 66 -0.19 10.48 -23.17
CA ALA A 66 0.82 10.26 -24.21
C ALA A 66 1.36 11.56 -24.82
N GLU A 67 0.52 12.59 -24.92
CA GLU A 67 0.81 13.86 -25.60
C GLU A 67 1.40 14.91 -24.65
N VAL A 68 1.01 14.89 -23.37
CA VAL A 68 1.45 15.90 -22.38
C VAL A 68 2.68 15.53 -21.59
N LEU A 69 2.98 14.24 -21.44
CA LEU A 69 4.20 13.81 -20.76
C LEU A 69 5.38 13.88 -21.73
N LYS A 70 6.54 14.33 -21.22
CA LYS A 70 7.80 14.28 -21.95
C LYS A 70 8.39 12.88 -21.81
N TRP A 71 8.71 12.28 -22.94
CA TRP A 71 9.35 10.97 -23.05
C TRP A 71 10.81 11.15 -23.49
N PRO A 72 11.73 10.26 -23.06
CA PRO A 72 13.09 10.24 -23.61
C PRO A 72 13.07 10.08 -25.14
N ASP A 73 13.98 10.75 -25.85
CA ASP A 73 14.05 10.69 -27.32
C ASP A 73 14.34 9.28 -27.84
N GLU A 74 15.24 8.57 -27.17
CA GLU A 74 15.65 7.21 -27.51
C GLU A 74 14.97 6.18 -26.60
N PRO A 75 14.50 5.04 -27.13
CA PRO A 75 13.92 3.98 -26.32
C PRO A 75 14.98 3.36 -25.39
N GLY A 76 14.64 3.26 -24.11
CA GLY A 76 15.44 2.54 -23.10
C GLY A 76 15.02 1.07 -22.96
N PRO A 77 15.58 0.35 -21.97
CA PRO A 77 15.19 -1.03 -21.66
C PRO A 77 13.80 -1.15 -21.00
N CYS A 78 13.09 -0.02 -20.86
CA CYS A 78 11.74 0.04 -20.31
C CYS A 78 10.74 0.48 -21.39
N TYR A 79 9.94 -0.45 -21.88
CA TYR A 79 8.90 -0.18 -22.88
C TYR A 79 7.70 0.53 -22.23
N VAL A 80 7.17 1.58 -22.86
CA VAL A 80 6.03 2.32 -22.30
C VAL A 80 4.78 2.10 -23.13
N ARG A 81 3.72 1.63 -22.45
CA ARG A 81 2.39 1.37 -23.01
C ARG A 81 1.34 2.14 -22.22
N ILE A 82 0.44 2.79 -22.94
CA ILE A 82 -0.68 3.52 -22.35
C ILE A 82 -1.96 2.80 -22.78
N ILE A 83 -2.77 2.40 -21.81
CA ILE A 83 -4.03 1.68 -22.04
C ILE A 83 -5.16 2.60 -21.63
N GLU A 84 -5.97 3.00 -22.60
CA GLU A 84 -7.07 3.94 -22.41
C GLU A 84 -8.34 3.18 -22.00
N VAL A 85 -8.92 3.54 -20.84
CA VAL A 85 -10.28 3.13 -20.47
C VAL A 85 -11.20 4.31 -20.72
N SER A 86 -12.07 4.17 -21.72
CA SER A 86 -12.88 5.27 -22.21
C SER A 86 -13.99 5.71 -21.23
N PRO A 87 -14.51 6.94 -21.35
CA PRO A 87 -15.65 7.41 -20.58
C PRO A 87 -16.87 6.47 -20.65
N GLU A 88 -17.15 5.88 -21.82
CA GLU A 88 -18.30 4.98 -22.02
C GLU A 88 -18.17 3.67 -21.23
N ILE A 89 -16.95 3.22 -20.99
CA ILE A 89 -16.69 2.06 -20.11
C ILE A 89 -16.82 2.51 -18.65
N HIS A 90 -16.27 3.66 -18.30
CA HIS A 90 -16.33 4.24 -16.96
C HIS A 90 -17.77 4.47 -16.48
N GLU A 91 -18.66 4.92 -17.35
CA GLU A 91 -20.07 5.18 -17.04
C GLU A 91 -20.84 3.94 -16.57
N LYS A 92 -20.35 2.73 -16.88
CA LYS A 92 -20.99 1.47 -16.47
C LYS A 92 -20.85 1.16 -14.98
N PHE A 93 -19.95 1.83 -14.28
CA PHE A 93 -19.75 1.66 -12.84
C PHE A 93 -20.76 2.51 -12.06
N LYS A 94 -21.31 1.98 -10.97
CA LYS A 94 -22.41 2.55 -10.17
C LYS A 94 -22.16 3.97 -9.65
N TYR A 95 -20.90 4.31 -9.37
CA TYR A 95 -20.50 5.60 -8.81
C TYR A 95 -19.66 6.44 -9.77
N SER A 96 -19.76 6.18 -11.07
CA SER A 96 -18.96 6.81 -12.12
C SER A 96 -19.15 8.33 -12.23
N ASP A 97 -20.33 8.82 -11.85
CA ASP A 97 -20.69 10.24 -11.76
C ASP A 97 -19.98 10.99 -10.61
N LYS A 98 -19.54 10.26 -9.59
CA LYS A 98 -18.96 10.81 -8.35
C LYS A 98 -17.48 10.50 -8.19
N LEU A 99 -17.05 9.33 -8.66
CA LEU A 99 -15.67 8.87 -8.67
C LEU A 99 -15.17 8.90 -10.09
N LEU A 100 -14.24 9.80 -10.36
CA LEU A 100 -13.63 9.97 -11.68
C LEU A 100 -12.55 8.92 -11.99
N LEU A 101 -12.05 8.21 -10.97
CA LEU A 101 -11.02 7.19 -11.08
C LEU A 101 -11.27 6.07 -10.07
N PHE A 102 -11.48 4.85 -10.57
CA PHE A 102 -11.50 3.64 -9.74
C PHE A 102 -10.10 3.03 -9.67
N GLN A 103 -9.23 3.60 -8.83
CA GLN A 103 -7.79 3.34 -8.82
C GLN A 103 -7.41 1.85 -8.82
N MET A 104 -8.07 1.02 -8.01
CA MET A 104 -7.77 -0.42 -7.94
C MET A 104 -8.24 -1.19 -9.17
N ILE A 105 -9.41 -0.85 -9.70
CA ILE A 105 -9.93 -1.43 -10.95
C ILE A 105 -9.04 -1.03 -12.13
N ALA A 106 -8.63 0.24 -12.19
CA ALA A 106 -7.69 0.73 -13.20
C ALA A 106 -6.34 0.01 -13.11
N LYS A 107 -5.77 -0.18 -11.91
CA LYS A 107 -4.57 -1.00 -11.73
C LYS A 107 -4.79 -2.44 -12.21
N ASN A 108 -5.95 -3.05 -11.93
CA ASN A 108 -6.27 -4.40 -12.42
C ASN A 108 -6.31 -4.49 -13.95
N VAL A 109 -6.81 -3.46 -14.65
CA VAL A 109 -6.77 -3.39 -16.13
C VAL A 109 -5.34 -3.52 -16.65
N GLY A 110 -4.39 -2.82 -16.03
CA GLY A 110 -2.97 -2.88 -16.37
C GLY A 110 -2.33 -4.20 -15.98
N ILE A 111 -2.57 -4.68 -14.76
CA ILE A 111 -2.08 -5.98 -14.26
C ILE A 111 -2.54 -7.12 -15.16
N ARG A 112 -3.78 -7.08 -15.64
CA ARG A 112 -4.33 -8.07 -16.56
C ARG A 112 -3.59 -8.10 -17.90
N ARG A 113 -3.05 -6.96 -18.35
CA ARG A 113 -2.38 -6.76 -19.65
C ARG A 113 -0.84 -6.71 -19.53
N ALA A 114 -0.31 -6.91 -18.33
CA ALA A 114 1.11 -7.00 -18.03
C ALA A 114 1.74 -8.25 -18.69
N ARG A 115 2.88 -8.08 -19.34
CA ARG A 115 3.68 -9.12 -20.01
C ARG A 115 4.81 -9.67 -19.13
N GLY A 116 5.20 -8.94 -18.09
CA GLY A 116 6.36 -9.23 -17.24
C GLY A 116 6.21 -10.45 -16.33
N GLN A 117 7.36 -10.99 -15.90
CA GLN A 117 7.41 -12.13 -14.97
C GLN A 117 6.95 -11.71 -13.57
N PHE A 118 7.37 -10.53 -13.12
CA PHE A 118 6.90 -9.86 -11.91
C PHE A 118 6.07 -8.64 -12.27
N ILE A 119 5.15 -8.27 -11.38
CA ILE A 119 4.35 -7.06 -11.54
C ILE A 119 4.46 -6.22 -10.27
N LEU A 120 4.86 -4.96 -10.43
CA LEU A 120 4.81 -3.90 -9.44
C LEU A 120 3.59 -3.02 -9.72
N ALA A 121 2.57 -3.08 -8.86
CA ALA A 121 1.48 -2.10 -8.85
C ALA A 121 1.86 -0.93 -7.92
N THR A 122 1.91 0.29 -8.46
CA THR A 122 2.45 1.49 -7.79
C THR A 122 1.64 2.74 -8.14
N ASN A 123 1.99 3.89 -7.55
CA ASN A 123 1.41 5.21 -7.86
C ASN A 123 2.33 6.06 -8.75
N ILE A 124 1.81 7.18 -9.24
CA ILE A 124 2.43 8.03 -10.27
C ILE A 124 3.25 9.22 -9.73
N ASP A 125 3.47 9.27 -8.42
CA ASP A 125 4.09 10.38 -7.69
C ASP A 125 5.25 9.89 -6.82
N LEU A 126 5.93 8.84 -7.30
CA LEU A 126 6.98 8.13 -6.59
C LEU A 126 8.33 8.27 -7.30
N LEU A 127 9.41 8.22 -6.52
CA LEU A 127 10.77 7.99 -6.99
C LEU A 127 11.36 6.78 -6.28
N PHE A 128 12.07 5.93 -7.00
CA PHE A 128 12.67 4.72 -6.46
C PHE A 128 14.11 4.99 -6.04
N SER A 129 14.55 4.47 -4.89
CA SER A 129 15.98 4.59 -4.53
C SER A 129 16.86 3.76 -5.47
N ASP A 130 18.11 4.19 -5.64
CA ASP A 130 19.10 3.47 -6.46
C ASP A 130 19.31 2.01 -5.98
N GLU A 131 19.29 1.80 -4.67
CA GLU A 131 19.39 0.48 -4.06
C GLU A 131 18.21 -0.42 -4.44
N LEU A 132 17.00 0.14 -4.52
CA LEU A 132 15.81 -0.58 -4.94
C LEU A 132 15.93 -0.95 -6.43
N MET A 133 16.32 -0.01 -7.28
CA MET A 133 16.43 -0.28 -8.72
C MET A 133 17.52 -1.29 -9.05
N ARG A 134 18.65 -1.27 -8.34
CA ARG A 134 19.66 -2.34 -8.42
C ARG A 134 19.12 -3.70 -8.00
N PHE A 135 18.29 -3.76 -6.96
CA PHE A 135 17.64 -5.01 -6.56
C PHE A 135 16.68 -5.51 -7.64
N LEU A 136 15.83 -4.65 -8.20
CA LEU A 136 14.91 -5.00 -9.28
C LEU A 136 15.67 -5.50 -10.52
N ALA A 137 16.76 -4.83 -10.90
CA ALA A 137 17.61 -5.22 -12.03
C ALA A 137 18.41 -6.51 -11.80
N SER A 138 18.60 -6.92 -10.54
CA SER A 138 19.41 -8.10 -10.21
C SER A 138 18.80 -9.44 -10.64
N GLN A 139 17.52 -9.46 -11.00
CA GLN A 139 16.74 -10.66 -11.33
C GLN A 139 16.71 -11.75 -10.23
N LYS A 140 16.82 -11.35 -8.96
CA LYS A 140 16.82 -12.25 -7.79
C LYS A 140 15.51 -12.26 -7.00
N MET A 141 14.42 -11.76 -7.57
CA MET A 141 13.13 -11.81 -6.88
C MET A 141 12.62 -13.25 -6.82
N ALA A 142 12.08 -13.64 -5.67
CA ALA A 142 11.53 -14.95 -5.43
C ALA A 142 10.04 -14.93 -5.76
N TYR A 143 9.59 -15.95 -6.50
CA TYR A 143 8.22 -16.07 -6.96
C TYR A 143 7.21 -16.08 -5.80
N GLY A 144 7.47 -16.88 -4.75
CA GLY A 144 6.60 -17.02 -3.58
C GLY A 144 6.59 -15.83 -2.59
N ASN A 145 7.06 -14.66 -3.00
CA ASN A 145 7.11 -13.48 -2.15
C ASN A 145 6.23 -12.33 -2.67
N MET A 146 5.55 -11.67 -1.74
CA MET A 146 4.95 -10.34 -1.91
C MET A 146 5.87 -9.32 -1.26
N TYR A 147 6.56 -8.55 -2.08
CA TYR A 147 7.51 -7.54 -1.66
C TYR A 147 6.79 -6.26 -1.22
N ARG A 148 7.19 -5.76 -0.06
CA ARG A 148 6.69 -4.54 0.57
C ARG A 148 7.86 -3.62 0.90
N ILE A 149 7.63 -2.33 1.01
CA ILE A 149 8.69 -1.35 1.26
C ILE A 149 8.16 -0.18 2.08
N ASP A 150 9.04 0.47 2.83
CA ASP A 150 8.71 1.69 3.57
C ASP A 150 8.64 2.89 2.61
N ARG A 151 7.66 3.77 2.83
CA ARG A 151 7.43 4.99 2.04
C ARG A 151 7.95 6.22 2.77
N TYR A 152 8.74 7.03 2.06
CA TYR A 152 9.31 8.27 2.58
C TYR A 152 8.64 9.46 1.88
N ASP A 153 7.83 10.21 2.59
CA ASP A 153 7.21 11.41 2.03
C ASP A 153 8.24 12.54 1.98
N VAL A 154 8.29 13.25 0.86
CA VAL A 154 9.20 14.37 0.59
C VAL A 154 8.40 15.59 0.12
N SER A 155 8.96 16.79 0.30
CA SER A 155 8.33 18.04 -0.17
C SER A 155 8.07 18.03 -1.68
N SER A 156 7.05 18.77 -2.11
CA SER A 156 6.58 18.91 -3.50
C SER A 156 7.58 19.60 -4.45
N ASP A 157 8.65 20.19 -3.93
CA ASP A 157 9.61 21.01 -4.68
C ASP A 157 10.75 20.17 -5.28
N VAL A 158 10.51 18.88 -5.51
CA VAL A 158 11.44 18.04 -6.27
C VAL A 158 11.70 18.72 -7.63
N PRO A 159 12.97 18.95 -7.99
CA PRO A 159 13.31 19.61 -9.25
C PRO A 159 12.92 18.73 -10.45
N THR A 160 12.48 19.38 -11.52
CA THR A 160 12.24 18.76 -12.84
C THR A 160 13.35 19.14 -13.80
N ASP A 161 13.44 18.42 -14.93
CA ASP A 161 14.41 18.70 -15.99
C ASP A 161 15.89 18.66 -15.51
N VAL A 162 16.15 17.85 -14.47
CA VAL A 162 17.48 17.54 -13.94
C VAL A 162 17.70 16.01 -13.94
N PRO A 163 18.95 15.52 -13.89
CA PRO A 163 19.21 14.08 -13.80
C PRO A 163 18.59 13.46 -12.54
N ILE A 164 18.23 12.18 -12.61
CA ILE A 164 17.65 11.43 -11.47
C ILE A 164 18.50 11.50 -10.21
N THR A 165 19.83 11.57 -10.35
CA THR A 165 20.75 11.68 -9.22
C THR A 165 20.47 12.94 -8.37
N GLU A 166 20.11 14.05 -9.00
CA GLU A 166 19.75 15.29 -8.33
C GLU A 166 18.37 15.20 -7.66
N MET A 167 17.37 14.62 -8.34
CA MET A 167 16.05 14.40 -7.76
C MET A 167 16.13 13.51 -6.50
N LEU A 168 16.90 12.41 -6.55
CA LEU A 168 17.11 11.52 -5.41
C LEU A 168 17.91 12.20 -4.28
N ASN A 169 18.88 13.05 -4.63
CA ASN A 169 19.61 13.84 -3.64
C ASN A 169 18.71 14.85 -2.93
N TYR A 170 17.80 15.49 -3.65
CA TYR A 170 16.76 16.32 -3.07
C TYR A 170 15.87 15.49 -2.13
N CYS A 171 15.36 14.35 -2.59
CA CYS A 171 14.49 13.48 -1.80
C CYS A 171 15.14 13.04 -0.48
N ARG A 172 16.41 12.61 -0.50
CA ARG A 172 17.18 12.24 0.70
C ARG A 172 17.30 13.37 1.73
N LYS A 173 17.35 14.63 1.27
CA LYS A 173 17.54 15.81 2.12
C LYS A 173 16.23 16.39 2.66
N ASN A 174 15.10 16.09 2.01
CA ASN A 174 13.80 16.74 2.26
C ASN A 174 12.70 15.76 2.70
N ILE A 175 13.07 14.69 3.39
CA ILE A 175 12.10 13.74 3.99
C ILE A 175 11.33 14.46 5.11
N VAL A 176 10.01 14.41 5.05
CA VAL A 176 9.11 14.99 6.07
C VAL A 176 8.43 13.92 6.92
N ARG A 177 8.23 12.72 6.38
CA ARG A 177 7.52 11.62 7.05
C ARG A 177 7.97 10.26 6.53
N VAL A 178 7.96 9.25 7.39
CA VAL A 178 8.28 7.87 7.03
C VAL A 178 7.12 6.97 7.43
N ASN A 179 6.60 6.19 6.50
CA ASN A 179 5.51 5.24 6.69
C ASN A 179 6.08 3.84 6.63
N THR A 180 6.02 3.14 7.76
CA THR A 180 6.54 1.79 7.94
C THR A 180 5.42 0.83 8.30
N SER A 181 5.72 -0.47 8.29
CA SER A 181 4.84 -1.53 8.83
C SER A 181 4.44 -1.33 10.30
N ASN A 182 5.19 -0.53 11.06
CA ASN A 182 4.91 -0.22 12.46
C ASN A 182 4.16 1.10 12.67
N GLY A 183 3.76 1.75 11.57
CA GLY A 183 3.07 3.03 11.58
C GLY A 183 3.92 4.14 10.99
N THR A 184 3.50 5.37 11.26
CA THR A 184 4.00 6.57 10.59
C THR A 184 4.78 7.46 11.55
N ILE A 185 5.96 7.88 11.13
CA ILE A 185 6.88 8.75 11.87
C ILE A 185 6.94 10.09 11.16
N SER A 186 6.40 11.14 11.79
CA SER A 186 6.51 12.52 11.33
C SER A 186 7.83 13.11 11.81
N LEU A 187 8.67 13.60 10.89
CA LEU A 187 9.96 14.20 11.24
C LEU A 187 9.82 15.66 11.69
N LYS A 188 8.65 16.28 11.48
CA LYS A 188 8.33 17.62 12.01
C LYS A 188 8.14 17.59 13.54
N ASP A 189 7.73 16.45 14.08
CA ASP A 189 7.42 16.29 15.51
C ASP A 189 8.65 15.86 16.35
N VAL A 190 9.74 15.47 15.70
CA VAL A 190 10.99 15.07 16.35
C VAL A 190 11.89 16.29 16.55
N LYS A 191 11.56 17.14 17.53
CA LYS A 191 12.48 18.23 17.94
C LYS A 191 13.72 17.64 18.64
N GLY A 192 14.91 17.94 18.11
CA GLY A 192 16.19 17.76 18.81
C GLY A 192 16.91 16.42 18.62
N ALA A 193 16.38 15.48 17.84
CA ALA A 193 17.07 14.22 17.54
C ALA A 193 17.86 14.37 16.22
N SER A 194 19.19 14.18 16.25
CA SER A 194 20.01 14.24 15.03
C SER A 194 19.53 13.20 14.00
N ARG A 195 19.68 13.46 12.70
CA ARG A 195 19.27 12.51 11.62
C ARG A 195 19.81 11.07 11.82
N ASN A 196 20.94 10.91 12.52
CA ASN A 196 21.54 9.62 12.87
C ASN A 196 20.75 8.86 13.97
N SER A 197 20.07 9.56 14.87
CA SER A 197 19.25 8.96 15.93
C SER A 197 17.98 8.29 15.39
N ILE A 198 17.42 8.77 14.27
CA ILE A 198 16.23 8.19 13.61
C ILE A 198 16.57 6.83 12.99
N TRP A 199 17.74 6.71 12.35
CA TRP A 199 18.25 5.42 11.85
C TRP A 199 18.50 4.42 13.00
N LEU A 200 18.94 4.91 14.16
CA LEU A 200 19.11 4.11 15.35
C LEU A 200 17.75 3.72 15.97
N GLN A 201 16.77 4.63 16.00
CA GLN A 201 15.42 4.39 16.51
C GLN A 201 14.62 3.43 15.61
N ASP A 202 14.77 3.48 14.30
CA ASP A 202 14.17 2.49 13.39
C ASP A 202 14.81 1.11 13.59
N LYS A 203 16.14 1.03 13.75
CA LYS A 203 16.81 -0.22 14.18
C LYS A 203 16.29 -0.73 15.52
N ILE A 204 16.16 0.14 16.53
CA ILE A 204 15.67 -0.22 17.88
C ILE A 204 14.20 -0.64 17.83
N ASN A 205 13.35 0.04 17.07
CA ASN A 205 11.93 -0.28 16.90
C ASN A 205 11.71 -1.57 16.10
N ARG A 206 12.67 -1.99 15.28
CA ARG A 206 12.67 -3.31 14.60
C ARG A 206 13.15 -4.46 15.49
N VAL A 207 13.93 -4.19 16.55
CA VAL A 207 14.35 -5.18 17.56
C VAL A 207 13.33 -5.29 18.71
N LYS A 208 12.55 -4.24 18.99
CA LYS A 208 11.49 -4.22 20.00
C LYS A 208 10.45 -5.36 19.93
N PRO A 209 10.03 -5.88 18.76
CA PRO A 209 9.11 -7.02 18.67
C PRO A 209 9.73 -8.35 19.15
N TRP A 210 11.06 -8.42 19.26
CA TRP A 210 11.80 -9.57 19.80
C TRP A 210 12.06 -9.46 21.31
N LEU A 211 11.75 -8.30 21.93
CA LEU A 211 11.65 -8.19 23.38
C LEU A 211 10.27 -8.69 23.78
N PRO A 212 10.16 -9.70 24.67
CA PRO A 212 8.87 -10.21 25.08
C PRO A 212 8.04 -9.08 25.68
N THR A 213 6.84 -8.85 25.15
CA THR A 213 5.91 -7.88 25.74
C THR A 213 5.52 -8.32 27.15
N LEU A 214 5.10 -7.38 28.02
CA LEU A 214 4.53 -7.72 29.35
C LEU A 214 3.40 -8.77 29.24
N ASN A 215 2.69 -8.83 28.11
CA ASN A 215 1.70 -9.86 27.80
C ASN A 215 2.30 -11.23 27.42
N GLN A 216 3.49 -11.29 26.82
CA GLN A 216 4.25 -12.55 26.69
C GLN A 216 4.82 -13.02 28.05
N LEU A 217 5.16 -12.10 28.95
CA LEU A 217 5.53 -12.43 30.34
C LEU A 217 4.32 -12.89 31.18
N LYS A 218 3.10 -12.44 30.89
CA LYS A 218 1.86 -12.98 31.48
C LYS A 218 1.63 -14.46 31.15
N ARG A 219 2.19 -14.99 30.07
CA ARG A 219 2.16 -16.44 29.78
C ARG A 219 3.04 -17.26 30.72
N LEU A 220 4.03 -16.65 31.37
CA LEU A 220 4.92 -17.32 32.32
C LEU A 220 4.34 -17.41 33.74
N TYR A 221 3.29 -16.64 34.05
CA TYR A 221 2.61 -16.68 35.34
C TYR A 221 1.14 -17.03 35.15
N SER A 222 0.77 -18.22 35.63
CA SER A 222 -0.62 -18.70 35.62
C SER A 222 -1.58 -17.65 36.20
N PRO A 223 -2.75 -17.40 35.58
CA PRO A 223 -3.76 -16.45 36.09
C PRO A 223 -4.18 -16.73 37.54
N TYR A 224 -3.95 -17.94 38.04
CA TYR A 224 -4.10 -18.33 39.45
C TYR A 224 -3.21 -17.54 40.42
N ILE A 225 -2.00 -17.15 40.01
CA ILE A 225 -1.02 -16.46 40.86
C ILE A 225 -1.39 -14.97 40.98
N LEU A 226 -1.85 -14.34 39.89
CA LEU A 226 -2.34 -12.96 39.91
C LEU A 226 -3.62 -12.83 40.75
N LEU A 227 -4.56 -13.77 40.62
CA LEU A 227 -5.79 -13.82 41.42
C LEU A 227 -5.50 -14.04 42.92
N ARG A 228 -4.50 -14.86 43.27
CA ARG A 228 -4.04 -14.99 44.68
C ARG A 228 -3.42 -13.70 45.20
N GLY A 229 -2.58 -13.03 44.41
CA GLY A 229 -1.96 -11.76 44.79
C GLY A 229 -3.00 -10.66 45.08
N ILE A 230 -4.00 -10.52 44.21
CA ILE A 230 -5.09 -9.57 44.37
C ILE A 230 -5.97 -9.95 45.58
N SER A 231 -6.24 -11.24 45.80
CA SER A 231 -6.96 -11.71 46.99
C SER A 231 -6.22 -11.38 48.29
N HIS A 232 -4.88 -11.42 48.32
CA HIS A 232 -4.10 -11.07 49.51
C HIS A 232 -4.10 -9.57 49.78
N ILE A 233 -4.03 -8.75 48.73
CA ILE A 233 -4.09 -7.27 48.84
C ILE A 233 -5.48 -6.82 49.31
N VAL A 234 -6.56 -7.39 48.76
CA VAL A 234 -7.94 -7.08 49.17
C VAL A 234 -8.20 -7.52 50.62
N ARG A 235 -7.67 -8.66 51.06
CA ARG A 235 -7.75 -9.09 52.48
C ARG A 235 -6.93 -8.18 53.40
N ALA A 236 -5.76 -7.72 52.99
CA ALA A 236 -4.93 -6.81 53.77
C ALA A 236 -5.61 -5.44 53.96
N ILE A 237 -6.26 -4.92 52.90
CA ILE A 237 -7.00 -3.65 52.95
C ILE A 237 -8.29 -3.78 53.79
N ALA A 238 -9.00 -4.92 53.70
CA ALA A 238 -10.21 -5.16 54.48
C ALA A 238 -9.93 -5.30 55.99
N CYS A 239 -8.79 -5.90 56.38
CA CYS A 239 -8.36 -5.96 57.78
C CYS A 239 -7.98 -4.60 58.37
N PHE A 240 -7.55 -3.65 57.52
CA PHE A 240 -7.11 -2.32 57.97
C PHE A 240 -8.27 -1.35 58.26
N PHE A 241 -9.44 -1.54 57.64
CA PHE A 241 -10.56 -0.57 57.69
C PHE A 241 -11.83 -1.07 58.40
N LYS A 242 -11.83 -2.26 59.04
CA LYS A 242 -13.00 -2.85 59.74
C LYS A 242 -14.33 -2.65 58.99
N TRP A 243 -14.35 -2.95 57.70
CA TRP A 243 -15.56 -2.79 56.88
C TRP A 243 -16.45 -4.02 56.98
N SER A 244 -17.61 -3.85 57.59
CA SER A 244 -18.69 -4.84 57.62
C SER A 244 -19.40 -4.91 56.26
N LEU A 245 -19.32 -6.10 55.64
CA LEU A 245 -20.30 -6.69 54.73
C LEU A 245 -20.71 -5.85 53.50
N ILE A 246 -19.85 -5.86 52.47
CA ILE A 246 -20.34 -5.90 51.08
C ILE A 246 -20.12 -7.33 50.58
N PRO A 247 -21.16 -8.06 50.15
CA PRO A 247 -21.00 -9.44 49.70
C PRO A 247 -20.13 -9.47 48.43
N ILE A 248 -18.96 -10.08 48.52
CA ILE A 248 -17.92 -10.17 47.47
C ILE A 248 -18.49 -10.62 46.11
N TRP A 249 -19.56 -11.41 46.10
CA TRP A 249 -20.27 -11.87 44.90
C TRP A 249 -20.89 -10.73 44.07
N LYS A 250 -21.33 -9.61 44.69
CA LYS A 250 -21.88 -8.45 43.96
C LYS A 250 -20.79 -7.69 43.19
N CYS A 251 -19.57 -7.63 43.71
CA CYS A 251 -18.43 -7.06 42.98
C CYS A 251 -18.00 -7.96 41.82
N ILE A 252 -18.04 -9.29 42.00
CA ILE A 252 -17.74 -10.27 40.93
C ILE A 252 -18.81 -10.24 39.83
N ALA A 253 -20.09 -10.07 40.17
CA ALA A 253 -21.17 -9.93 39.20
C ALA A 253 -21.07 -8.61 38.40
N LEU A 254 -20.69 -7.50 39.04
CA LEU A 254 -20.48 -6.22 38.34
C LEU A 254 -19.28 -6.28 37.39
N CYS A 255 -18.20 -6.97 37.78
CA CYS A 255 -17.08 -7.23 36.87
C CYS A 255 -17.46 -8.21 35.76
N GLY A 256 -18.18 -9.30 36.06
CA GLY A 256 -18.55 -10.33 35.09
C GLY A 256 -19.53 -9.89 34.02
N THR A 257 -20.39 -8.91 34.32
CA THR A 257 -21.40 -8.41 33.34
C THR A 257 -20.81 -7.40 32.36
N VAL A 258 -19.69 -6.74 32.70
CA VAL A 258 -18.96 -5.86 31.76
C VAL A 258 -18.11 -6.66 30.75
N PHE A 259 -17.89 -7.96 30.99
CA PHE A 259 -17.08 -8.81 30.12
C PHE A 259 -17.82 -9.41 28.91
N LEU A 260 -19.12 -9.13 28.71
CA LEU A 260 -19.92 -9.84 27.69
C LEU A 260 -20.51 -9.01 26.55
N THR A 261 -20.15 -7.73 26.38
CA THR A 261 -20.67 -6.93 25.23
C THR A 261 -19.64 -6.07 24.50
N LYS A 262 -18.40 -6.52 24.42
CA LYS A 262 -17.54 -6.20 23.29
C LYS A 262 -16.90 -7.50 22.85
N LYS A 263 -17.23 -7.95 21.64
CA LYS A 263 -16.41 -8.91 20.91
C LYS A 263 -15.09 -8.17 20.67
N GLU A 264 -14.19 -8.17 21.66
CA GLU A 264 -12.81 -7.77 21.48
C GLU A 264 -12.28 -8.77 20.46
N VAL A 265 -12.21 -8.32 19.21
CA VAL A 265 -11.53 -9.06 18.19
C VAL A 265 -10.08 -9.02 18.61
N ASP A 266 -9.57 -10.15 19.09
CA ASP A 266 -8.20 -10.27 19.57
C ASP A 266 -7.27 -9.93 18.40
N GLU A 267 -6.73 -8.70 18.41
CA GLU A 267 -5.86 -8.17 17.35
C GLU A 267 -4.60 -9.03 17.15
N ASN A 268 -4.31 -9.97 18.06
CA ASN A 268 -3.22 -10.94 17.95
C ASN A 268 -3.57 -12.21 17.15
N LEU A 269 -4.81 -12.39 16.70
CA LEU A 269 -5.22 -13.57 15.92
C LEU A 269 -4.72 -13.53 14.47
N TRP A 270 -4.48 -12.34 13.92
CA TRP A 270 -4.11 -12.18 12.52
C TRP A 270 -2.64 -11.85 12.34
N LYS A 271 -2.10 -12.28 11.22
CA LYS A 271 -0.73 -11.94 10.84
C LYS A 271 -0.64 -10.44 10.59
N LYS A 272 0.18 -9.73 11.37
CA LYS A 272 0.48 -8.32 11.11
C LYS A 272 1.25 -8.19 9.80
N LEU A 273 0.66 -7.55 8.81
CA LEU A 273 1.28 -7.24 7.51
C LEU A 273 1.61 -5.75 7.38
N HIS A 274 2.51 -5.41 6.46
CA HIS A 274 2.81 -4.05 6.07
C HIS A 274 1.71 -3.48 5.16
N THR A 275 0.60 -3.07 5.78
CA THR A 275 -0.54 -2.44 5.09
C THR A 275 -0.54 -0.91 5.13
N ASN A 276 0.35 -0.30 5.92
CA ASN A 276 0.49 1.15 5.94
C ASN A 276 1.02 1.65 4.59
N ALA A 277 0.31 2.60 3.96
CA ALA A 277 0.64 3.13 2.63
C ALA A 277 0.81 2.03 1.55
N CYS A 278 0.09 0.90 1.67
CA CYS A 278 0.47 -0.28 0.91
C CYS A 278 0.19 -0.22 -0.60
N GLY A 279 -0.76 0.62 -1.03
CA GLY A 279 -1.04 0.87 -2.45
C GLY A 279 0.10 1.52 -3.23
N ASP A 280 1.11 2.08 -2.55
CA ASP A 280 2.27 2.73 -3.16
C ASP A 280 3.31 1.73 -3.67
N PHE A 281 3.31 0.48 -3.20
CA PHE A 281 4.28 -0.53 -3.67
C PHE A 281 3.80 -1.95 -3.39
N THR A 282 3.17 -2.60 -4.35
CA THR A 282 2.85 -4.04 -4.25
C THR A 282 3.54 -4.79 -5.36
N LEU A 283 4.50 -5.64 -5.03
CA LEU A 283 5.32 -6.35 -6.02
C LEU A 283 5.32 -7.86 -5.74
N MET A 284 4.94 -8.65 -6.74
CA MET A 284 5.02 -10.11 -6.68
C MET A 284 4.98 -10.72 -8.09
N ALA A 285 5.20 -12.04 -8.17
CA ALA A 285 5.13 -12.76 -9.44
C ALA A 285 3.74 -12.63 -10.09
N LYS A 286 3.71 -12.53 -11.42
CA LYS A 286 2.48 -12.42 -12.22
C LYS A 286 1.49 -13.55 -11.92
N GLU A 287 1.97 -14.77 -11.73
CA GLU A 287 1.11 -15.92 -11.42
C GLU A 287 0.26 -15.71 -10.16
N HIS A 288 0.79 -15.03 -9.14
CA HIS A 288 0.04 -14.75 -7.91
C HIS A 288 -1.03 -13.69 -8.11
N TRP A 289 -0.76 -12.66 -8.92
CA TRP A 289 -1.77 -11.66 -9.30
C TRP A 289 -2.96 -12.33 -9.99
N PHE A 290 -2.68 -13.24 -10.92
CA PHE A 290 -3.70 -13.94 -11.70
C PHE A 290 -4.43 -15.00 -10.85
N ALA A 291 -3.70 -15.77 -10.03
CA ALA A 291 -4.28 -16.78 -9.16
C ALA A 291 -5.23 -16.18 -8.11
N LEU A 292 -4.96 -14.95 -7.65
CA LEU A 292 -5.81 -14.23 -6.69
C LEU A 292 -6.89 -13.39 -7.36
N ARG A 293 -6.86 -13.25 -8.69
CA ARG A 293 -7.69 -12.33 -9.47
C ARG A 293 -7.52 -10.85 -9.06
N SER A 294 -6.31 -10.47 -8.65
CA SER A 294 -5.92 -9.09 -8.34
C SER A 294 -6.74 -8.42 -7.22
N TYR A 295 -6.61 -7.09 -7.08
CA TYR A 295 -7.32 -6.29 -6.09
C TYR A 295 -8.85 -6.47 -6.21
N PRO A 296 -9.62 -6.55 -5.11
CA PRO A 296 -11.08 -6.54 -5.19
C PRO A 296 -11.60 -5.34 -6.00
N GLU A 297 -12.45 -5.59 -7.00
CA GLU A 297 -13.03 -4.57 -7.89
C GLU A 297 -14.30 -3.96 -7.31
N TRP A 298 -14.24 -3.58 -6.02
CA TRP A 298 -15.36 -2.91 -5.39
C TRP A 298 -15.44 -1.47 -5.84
N GLU A 299 -16.63 -1.09 -6.32
CA GLU A 299 -16.96 0.25 -6.80
C GLU A 299 -17.12 1.21 -5.61
N MET A 300 -15.99 1.61 -5.03
CA MET A 300 -15.93 2.43 -3.83
C MET A 300 -14.64 3.26 -3.81
N TYR A 301 -14.51 4.17 -2.85
CA TYR A 301 -13.26 4.89 -2.66
C TYR A 301 -12.15 3.90 -2.24
N SER A 302 -10.94 4.04 -2.79
CA SER A 302 -9.93 2.97 -2.83
C SER A 302 -9.28 2.59 -1.50
N PHE A 303 -9.63 3.26 -0.40
CA PHE A 303 -8.97 3.06 0.89
C PHE A 303 -9.11 1.60 1.37
N HIS A 304 -8.02 1.03 1.90
CA HIS A 304 -7.92 -0.34 2.40
C HIS A 304 -8.14 -1.51 1.43
N ILE A 305 -8.56 -1.27 0.18
CA ILE A 305 -8.71 -2.36 -0.82
C ILE A 305 -7.36 -3.04 -1.09
N ASP A 306 -6.29 -2.25 -1.14
CA ASP A 306 -4.90 -2.70 -1.21
C ASP A 306 -4.48 -3.58 -0.02
N SER A 307 -4.94 -3.22 1.17
CA SER A 307 -4.70 -3.92 2.42
C SER A 307 -5.40 -5.28 2.41
N VAL A 308 -6.65 -5.34 1.96
CA VAL A 308 -7.39 -6.61 1.77
C VAL A 308 -6.61 -7.53 0.85
N PHE A 309 -6.07 -7.02 -0.26
CA PHE A 309 -5.29 -7.82 -1.19
C PHE A 309 -3.98 -8.34 -0.59
N CYS A 310 -3.29 -7.55 0.24
CA CYS A 310 -2.12 -8.03 0.98
C CYS A 310 -2.47 -9.25 1.87
N TYR A 311 -3.63 -9.21 2.54
CA TYR A 311 -4.12 -10.35 3.31
C TYR A 311 -4.52 -11.54 2.44
N MET A 312 -5.17 -11.31 1.28
CA MET A 312 -5.48 -12.37 0.31
C MET A 312 -4.20 -13.12 -0.10
N ALA A 313 -3.15 -12.37 -0.47
CA ALA A 313 -1.88 -12.96 -0.85
C ALA A 313 -1.24 -13.75 0.31
N SER A 314 -1.22 -13.18 1.51
CA SER A 314 -0.65 -13.87 2.67
C SER A 314 -1.40 -15.15 3.05
N TYR A 315 -2.73 -15.16 2.98
CA TYR A 315 -3.53 -16.36 3.29
C TYR A 315 -3.51 -17.39 2.14
N ALA A 316 -3.16 -16.97 0.92
CA ALA A 316 -2.81 -17.84 -0.19
C ALA A 316 -1.35 -18.31 -0.17
N SER A 317 -0.66 -18.20 0.97
CA SER A 317 0.73 -18.63 1.18
C SER A 317 1.80 -17.86 0.42
N VAL A 318 1.49 -16.68 -0.14
CA VAL A 318 2.51 -15.75 -0.66
C VAL A 318 3.14 -15.02 0.53
N ARG A 319 4.45 -15.16 0.73
CA ARG A 319 5.11 -14.62 1.92
C ARG A 319 5.39 -13.14 1.77
N GLU A 320 5.00 -12.35 2.75
CA GLU A 320 5.44 -10.96 2.83
C GLU A 320 6.96 -10.88 3.00
N ALA A 321 7.62 -10.11 2.15
CA ALA A 321 9.04 -9.77 2.23
C ALA A 321 9.19 -8.25 2.27
N VAL A 322 9.33 -7.69 3.48
CA VAL A 322 9.61 -6.26 3.64
C VAL A 322 11.09 -6.01 3.28
N LEU A 323 11.31 -5.17 2.28
CA LEU A 323 12.65 -4.83 1.80
C LEU A 323 13.46 -4.06 2.87
N PRO A 324 14.80 -4.17 2.87
CA PRO A 324 15.64 -3.48 3.83
C PRO A 324 15.51 -1.96 3.71
N VAL A 325 15.69 -1.25 4.83
CA VAL A 325 15.61 0.22 4.93
C VAL A 325 16.52 0.99 3.96
N SER A 326 17.55 0.35 3.39
CA SER A 326 18.38 0.95 2.34
C SER A 326 17.55 1.21 1.08
N MET A 327 16.65 0.29 0.74
CA MET A 327 15.70 0.39 -0.37
C MET A 327 14.47 1.15 0.10
N ARG A 328 14.08 2.18 -0.64
CA ARG A 328 12.88 2.94 -0.32
C ARG A 328 12.22 3.56 -1.54
N ILE A 329 10.96 3.94 -1.36
CA ILE A 329 10.25 4.81 -2.29
C ILE A 329 10.10 6.19 -1.66
N TYR A 330 10.30 7.23 -2.47
CA TYR A 330 10.04 8.61 -2.10
C TYR A 330 8.72 9.03 -2.71
N HIS A 331 7.77 9.46 -1.89
CA HIS A 331 6.47 9.94 -2.33
C HIS A 331 6.47 11.46 -2.31
N VAL A 332 6.26 12.06 -3.49
CA VAL A 332 6.22 13.51 -3.68
C VAL A 332 4.88 14.01 -3.17
N GLU A 333 4.92 14.64 -2.01
CA GLU A 333 3.72 15.04 -1.28
C GLU A 333 2.94 16.12 -2.06
N HIS A 334 1.61 16.04 -2.05
CA HIS A 334 0.72 16.92 -2.84
C HIS A 334 -0.40 17.59 -2.00
N THR A 335 -0.41 17.32 -0.70
CA THR A 335 -1.16 17.99 0.37
C THR A 335 -0.29 17.93 1.62
N ALA A 336 -0.55 18.61 2.74
CA ALA A 336 0.29 18.55 3.95
C ALA A 336 0.36 17.15 4.65
N GLY A 337 0.14 16.08 3.91
CA GLY A 337 0.08 14.70 4.33
C GLY A 337 -1.25 14.36 4.96
N TRP A 338 -1.46 13.07 5.26
CA TRP A 338 -2.55 12.67 6.14
C TRP A 338 -2.53 13.52 7.42
N ASN A 339 -3.60 14.28 7.63
CA ASN A 339 -3.92 14.90 8.90
C ASN A 339 -5.40 14.64 9.24
N PRO A 340 -5.76 14.60 10.53
CA PRO A 340 -7.11 14.23 10.96
C PRO A 340 -8.22 15.09 10.33
N GLN A 341 -7.96 16.39 10.15
CA GLN A 341 -8.92 17.35 9.60
C GLN A 341 -9.22 17.09 8.12
N GLN A 342 -8.20 16.91 7.28
CA GLN A 342 -8.37 16.58 5.87
C GLN A 342 -9.01 15.20 5.69
N SER A 343 -8.62 14.23 6.53
CA SER A 343 -9.24 12.90 6.52
C SER A 343 -10.73 13.02 6.83
N LYS A 344 -11.12 13.80 7.84
CA LYS A 344 -12.53 14.05 8.18
C LYS A 344 -13.28 14.70 7.01
N GLN A 345 -12.71 15.75 6.41
CA GLN A 345 -13.31 16.42 5.24
C GLN A 345 -13.53 15.46 4.07
N LEU A 346 -12.59 14.55 3.81
CA LEU A 346 -12.74 13.52 2.79
C LEU A 346 -13.89 12.56 3.14
N TYR A 347 -13.95 12.07 4.38
CA TYR A 347 -15.04 11.20 4.83
C TYR A 347 -16.41 11.88 4.71
N ASP A 348 -16.54 13.11 5.21
CA ASP A 348 -17.77 13.89 5.17
C ASP A 348 -18.24 14.10 3.71
N ARG A 349 -17.30 14.39 2.80
CA ARG A 349 -17.58 14.54 1.36
C ARG A 349 -18.04 13.22 0.72
N LEU A 350 -17.35 12.11 0.99
CA LEU A 350 -17.74 10.81 0.42
C LEU A 350 -19.12 10.37 0.93
N GLN A 351 -19.38 10.59 2.22
CA GLN A 351 -20.66 10.31 2.84
C GLN A 351 -21.78 11.14 2.22
N SER A 352 -21.57 12.45 2.01
CA SER A 352 -22.58 13.32 1.38
C SER A 352 -22.89 12.92 -0.07
N MET A 353 -21.91 12.37 -0.78
CA MET A 353 -22.11 11.81 -2.13
C MET A 353 -22.69 10.39 -2.12
N GLY A 354 -22.80 9.73 -0.95
CA GLY A 354 -23.23 8.33 -0.85
C GLY A 354 -22.23 7.34 -1.47
N VAL A 355 -20.97 7.74 -1.60
CA VAL A 355 -19.89 6.88 -2.09
C VAL A 355 -19.35 6.04 -0.94
N PRO A 356 -19.36 4.70 -1.02
CA PRO A 356 -18.82 3.86 0.03
C PRO A 356 -17.31 4.04 0.18
N ILE A 357 -16.84 3.86 1.41
CA ILE A 357 -15.42 3.81 1.76
C ILE A 357 -15.24 2.74 2.83
N MET A 358 -14.22 1.91 2.67
CA MET A 358 -13.92 0.87 3.65
C MET A 358 -13.36 1.51 4.93
N THR A 359 -13.97 1.20 6.07
CA THR A 359 -13.42 1.55 7.38
C THR A 359 -12.40 0.51 7.85
N GLY A 360 -11.65 0.83 8.91
CA GLY A 360 -10.81 -0.17 9.57
C GLY A 360 -11.61 -1.39 10.05
N GLY A 361 -12.84 -1.20 10.53
CA GLY A 361 -13.72 -2.30 10.95
C GLY A 361 -14.13 -3.21 9.79
N ASP A 362 -14.41 -2.63 8.62
CA ASP A 362 -14.72 -3.38 7.40
C ASP A 362 -13.51 -4.18 6.91
N LEU A 363 -12.31 -3.59 6.94
CA LEU A 363 -11.07 -4.31 6.65
C LEU A 363 -10.93 -5.53 7.58
N LEU A 364 -11.11 -5.35 8.88
CA LEU A 364 -11.02 -6.45 9.85
C LEU A 364 -12.08 -7.54 9.59
N TYR A 365 -13.29 -7.16 9.20
CA TYR A 365 -14.32 -8.10 8.79
C TYR A 365 -13.88 -8.95 7.59
N HIS A 366 -13.28 -8.34 6.57
CA HIS A 366 -12.74 -9.07 5.42
C HIS A 366 -11.56 -9.96 5.82
N VAL A 367 -10.65 -9.49 6.68
CA VAL A 367 -9.52 -10.28 7.19
C VAL A 367 -9.99 -11.51 7.96
N ASP A 368 -10.98 -11.35 8.85
CA ASP A 368 -11.60 -12.46 9.59
C ASP A 368 -12.24 -13.47 8.64
N ARG A 369 -12.93 -13.01 7.59
CA ARG A 369 -13.48 -13.89 6.56
C ARG A 369 -12.42 -14.68 5.82
N LEU A 370 -11.34 -14.02 5.38
CA LEU A 370 -10.22 -14.66 4.70
C LEU A 370 -9.57 -15.73 5.58
N TRP A 371 -9.32 -15.38 6.85
CA TRP A 371 -8.76 -16.28 7.84
C TRP A 371 -9.63 -17.53 8.06
N LYS A 372 -10.95 -17.36 8.16
CA LYS A 372 -11.90 -18.46 8.36
C LYS A 372 -12.03 -19.40 7.17
N HIS A 373 -11.93 -18.89 5.94
CA HIS A 373 -12.02 -19.75 4.76
C HIS A 373 -10.74 -20.58 4.58
N GLY A 374 -9.58 -19.98 4.86
CA GLY A 374 -8.28 -20.57 4.56
C GLY A 374 -8.01 -20.66 3.05
N GLY A 375 -6.75 -20.48 2.64
CA GLY A 375 -6.36 -20.61 1.24
C GLY A 375 -6.76 -19.44 0.34
N ILE A 376 -7.02 -19.75 -0.94
CA ILE A 376 -7.30 -18.75 -1.98
C ILE A 376 -8.77 -18.34 -1.94
N VAL A 377 -9.02 -17.05 -1.81
CA VAL A 377 -10.35 -16.44 -1.89
C VAL A 377 -10.39 -15.48 -3.07
N HIS A 378 -11.43 -15.57 -3.89
CA HIS A 378 -11.66 -14.66 -5.01
C HIS A 378 -12.83 -13.72 -4.70
N PHE A 379 -12.57 -12.41 -4.75
CA PHE A 379 -13.62 -11.40 -4.73
C PHE A 379 -14.11 -11.03 -6.14
N ASN A 380 -13.25 -11.21 -7.14
CA ASN A 380 -13.57 -10.91 -8.53
C ASN A 380 -13.94 -12.19 -9.30
N ASP A 381 -14.73 -12.02 -10.35
CA ASP A 381 -15.03 -13.09 -11.31
C ASP A 381 -13.90 -13.26 -12.34
N ASN A 382 -14.10 -14.08 -13.38
CA ASN A 382 -13.09 -14.27 -14.42
C ASN A 382 -12.90 -13.06 -15.35
N LYS A 383 -13.81 -12.07 -15.32
CA LYS A 383 -13.79 -10.85 -16.13
C LYS A 383 -12.98 -9.71 -15.50
N TRP A 384 -12.35 -9.94 -14.33
CA TRP A 384 -11.53 -8.95 -13.63
C TRP A 384 -10.52 -8.23 -14.54
N GLY A 385 -10.28 -6.95 -14.30
CA GLY A 385 -9.39 -6.11 -15.10
C GLY A 385 -9.95 -5.84 -16.50
N LEU A 386 -11.27 -5.80 -16.63
CA LEU A 386 -11.99 -5.64 -17.90
C LEU A 386 -11.54 -6.67 -18.95
N ALA A 387 -11.44 -7.93 -18.54
CA ALA A 387 -11.06 -9.01 -19.45
C ALA A 387 -12.17 -9.25 -20.48
N GLY A 388 -11.78 -9.42 -21.74
CA GLY A 388 -12.70 -9.56 -22.87
C GLY A 388 -13.18 -8.23 -23.46
N ILE A 389 -12.73 -7.09 -22.94
CA ILE A 389 -12.92 -5.78 -23.58
C ILE A 389 -11.63 -5.39 -24.29
N ASP A 390 -11.74 -5.10 -25.58
CA ASP A 390 -10.64 -4.52 -26.35
C ASP A 390 -10.48 -3.05 -25.95
N LEU A 391 -9.27 -2.67 -25.54
CA LEU A 391 -8.97 -1.34 -25.05
C LEU A 391 -7.90 -0.74 -25.96
N LYS A 392 -8.06 0.54 -26.29
CA LYS A 392 -7.07 1.27 -27.07
C LYS A 392 -5.74 1.28 -26.32
N GLU A 393 -4.71 0.84 -27.02
CA GLU A 393 -3.35 0.78 -26.52
C GLU A 393 -2.44 1.62 -27.41
N THR A 394 -1.65 2.49 -26.78
CA THR A 394 -0.67 3.36 -27.44
C THR A 394 0.72 3.04 -26.89
N SER A 395 1.65 2.66 -27.77
CA SER A 395 3.07 2.61 -27.44
C SER A 395 3.69 3.98 -27.61
N VAL A 396 4.50 4.43 -26.66
CA VAL A 396 5.19 5.73 -26.72
C VAL A 396 6.27 5.73 -27.81
N TYR A 397 6.95 4.60 -27.99
CA TYR A 397 7.91 4.38 -29.07
C TYR A 397 7.24 3.52 -30.14
N GLN A 398 7.35 3.94 -31.41
CA GLN A 398 6.94 3.09 -32.53
C GLN A 398 7.98 1.98 -32.70
N GLU A 399 7.52 0.73 -32.78
CA GLU A 399 8.38 -0.45 -33.06
C GLU A 399 8.95 -0.44 -34.48
#